data_AF-A0A1C3WXW4-F1
#
_entry.id   AF-A0A1C3WXW4-F1
#
_cell.length_a   1.000
_cell.length_b   1.000
_cell.length_c   1.000
_cell.angle_alpha   90.00
_cell.angle_beta   90.00
_cell.angle_gamma   90.00
#
_symmetry.space_group_name_H-M   'P 1'
#
loop_
_entity.id
_entity.type
_entity.pdbx_description
1 polymer ?
#
loop_
_entity_poly.entity_id
_entity_poly.type
_entity_poly.pdbx_seq_one_letter_code
_entity_poly.pdbx_strand_id
1 'polypeptide(L)'
;MFDRLVLPFRRLALYRFVEAHSPSRQVSRADGELVAAYEGILPDSLLELWRRKGLGFYGEMQLALIDPRPWQAVLNRWIVSPPDDVRRVPIALTPFGVLLYYRKLTATDEDVVFIDPVSKTTSDLAWSLDDFFNRFLCDRQSLESLISPALLQSAREECGMLSSGEVYEIDQMLFSMQMLRIAKVDAFEMHRRLRDAVDPPRPTAEKPTTVADALPVEHRPAFDDIPGDQGLAGLYLSSYIDWHRLLALRPDGRYSLLFWRIHHRSLERVEVRFYTGTYETSRSAQNDEIVALDIRLRADSLGSDARDDRLVAMRSGGTSFLLRVDELGDIATAIGGWDEMGRSEYYFRRVTLDEAFVEEPSDGRSAPPFADLPHALKALVHVEPLRTTITHVEDPNLDEEDEGEGTVMCTLDLGEDDGLRHNMPLYSPPDTGRHLKGWIWKMAPHACKVGVKYRRGENGTIEHGPAIGDILTTRAPSER
;
A
#
# COMPACT_ATOMS: atom_id res chain seq x y z
N MET A 1 -14.86 -72.18 -16.29
CA MET A 1 -14.38 -71.74 -14.97
C MET A 1 -13.52 -70.50 -15.19
N PHE A 2 -14.08 -69.32 -15.02
CA PHE A 2 -13.43 -68.07 -14.59
C PHE A 2 -14.53 -67.00 -14.53
N ASP A 3 -15.04 -66.78 -13.33
CA ASP A 3 -15.89 -65.65 -12.99
C ASP A 3 -15.08 -64.35 -13.14
N ARG A 4 -15.51 -63.47 -14.03
CA ARG A 4 -15.11 -62.06 -13.99
C ARG A 4 -16.17 -61.31 -13.19
N LEU A 5 -15.94 -61.21 -11.89
CA LEU A 5 -16.61 -60.27 -11.00
C LEU A 5 -16.42 -58.84 -11.53
N VAL A 6 -17.47 -58.26 -12.09
CA VAL A 6 -17.58 -56.83 -12.33
C VAL A 6 -17.77 -56.18 -10.96
N LEU A 7 -16.70 -55.60 -10.41
CA LEU A 7 -16.81 -54.74 -9.23
C LEU A 7 -17.68 -53.52 -9.58
N PRO A 8 -18.70 -53.18 -8.78
CA PRO A 8 -19.52 -52.00 -9.03
C PRO A 8 -18.64 -50.74 -8.95
N PHE A 9 -18.75 -49.83 -9.92
CA PHE A 9 -18.10 -48.52 -9.89
C PHE A 9 -18.58 -47.74 -8.66
N ARG A 10 -17.87 -47.87 -7.53
CA ARG A 10 -18.19 -47.17 -6.29
C ARG A 10 -17.99 -45.67 -6.51
N ARG A 11 -19.08 -44.90 -6.40
CA ARG A 11 -19.08 -43.43 -6.51
C ARG A 11 -18.12 -42.86 -5.45
N LEU A 12 -17.31 -41.87 -5.85
CA LEU A 12 -16.35 -41.20 -4.96
C LEU A 12 -17.09 -40.58 -3.77
N ALA A 13 -16.51 -40.60 -2.57
CA ALA A 13 -17.09 -39.91 -1.41
C ALA A 13 -17.29 -38.40 -1.66
N LEU A 14 -16.30 -37.75 -2.28
CA LEU A 14 -16.33 -36.34 -2.66
C LEU A 14 -16.87 -36.11 -4.08
N TYR A 15 -17.87 -36.89 -4.52
CA TYR A 15 -18.33 -36.79 -5.91
C TYR A 15 -18.95 -35.44 -6.25
N ARG A 16 -19.65 -34.78 -5.31
CA ARG A 16 -20.32 -33.50 -5.60
C ARG A 16 -19.29 -32.43 -5.91
N PHE A 17 -18.21 -32.40 -5.13
CA PHE A 17 -17.07 -31.55 -5.39
C PHE A 17 -16.52 -31.77 -6.80
N VAL A 18 -16.24 -33.01 -7.19
CA VAL A 18 -15.64 -33.32 -8.51
C VAL A 18 -16.61 -33.01 -9.65
N GLU A 19 -17.92 -33.17 -9.43
CA GLU A 19 -18.96 -32.86 -10.40
C GLU A 19 -19.09 -31.34 -10.61
N ALA A 20 -19.06 -30.55 -9.54
CA ALA A 20 -19.11 -29.09 -9.59
C ALA A 20 -17.78 -28.49 -10.08
N HIS A 21 -16.65 -29.07 -9.68
CA HIS A 21 -15.29 -28.59 -9.94
C HIS A 21 -14.46 -29.68 -10.58
N SER A 22 -14.53 -29.78 -11.90
CA SER A 22 -13.77 -30.80 -12.63
C SER A 22 -12.25 -30.57 -12.50
N PRO A 23 -11.45 -31.64 -12.37
CA PRO A 23 -9.99 -31.52 -12.32
C PRO A 23 -9.46 -30.97 -13.65
N SER A 24 -8.53 -30.02 -13.56
CA SER A 24 -7.82 -29.50 -14.73
C SER A 24 -6.86 -30.52 -15.32
N ARG A 25 -6.32 -30.23 -16.50
CA ARG A 25 -5.29 -31.07 -17.16
C ARG A 25 -3.96 -31.11 -16.40
N GLN A 26 -3.72 -30.15 -15.49
CA GLN A 26 -2.50 -30.08 -14.69
C GLN A 26 -2.58 -30.96 -13.43
N VAL A 27 -3.73 -31.59 -13.16
CA VAL A 27 -3.90 -32.47 -12.01
C VAL A 27 -3.12 -33.77 -12.21
N SER A 28 -2.31 -34.14 -11.23
CA SER A 28 -1.54 -35.38 -11.21
C SER A 28 -1.96 -36.26 -10.03
N ARG A 29 -2.10 -37.56 -10.26
CA ARG A 29 -2.48 -38.49 -9.18
C ARG A 29 -1.41 -38.50 -8.10
N ALA A 30 -1.85 -38.50 -6.84
CA ALA A 30 -0.96 -38.71 -5.72
C ALA A 30 -0.32 -40.10 -5.82
N ASP A 31 0.98 -40.18 -5.57
CA ASP A 31 1.67 -41.45 -5.45
C ASP A 31 1.25 -42.20 -4.18
N GLY A 32 1.55 -43.50 -4.13
CA GLY A 32 1.16 -44.35 -3.00
C GLY A 32 1.85 -43.98 -1.69
N GLU A 33 3.05 -43.39 -1.76
CA GLU A 33 3.82 -42.98 -0.59
C GLU A 33 3.14 -41.79 0.11
N LEU A 34 2.72 -40.79 -0.67
CA LEU A 34 1.97 -39.65 -0.18
C LEU A 34 0.64 -40.08 0.44
N VAL A 35 -0.13 -40.94 -0.23
CA VAL A 35 -1.41 -41.40 0.32
C VAL A 35 -1.20 -42.16 1.63
N ALA A 36 -0.24 -43.08 1.69
CA ALA A 36 0.07 -43.86 2.89
C ALA A 36 0.54 -42.98 4.06
N ALA A 37 1.30 -41.90 3.78
CA ALA A 37 1.78 -40.98 4.81
C ALA A 37 0.65 -40.25 5.56
N TYR A 38 -0.53 -40.13 4.96
CA TYR A 38 -1.70 -39.44 5.54
C TYR A 38 -2.88 -40.37 5.86
N GLU A 39 -2.74 -41.69 5.70
CA GLU A 39 -3.74 -42.67 6.15
C GLU A 39 -3.92 -42.60 7.68
N GLY A 40 -5.18 -42.54 8.13
CA GLY A 40 -5.50 -42.33 9.55
C GLY A 40 -5.20 -40.92 10.08
N ILE A 41 -4.69 -40.01 9.24
CA ILE A 41 -4.46 -38.60 9.56
C ILE A 41 -5.53 -37.72 8.92
N LEU A 42 -5.75 -37.93 7.62
CA LEU A 42 -6.79 -37.26 6.85
C LEU A 42 -7.99 -38.20 6.65
N PRO A 43 -9.21 -37.66 6.50
CA PRO A 43 -10.38 -38.43 6.11
C PRO A 43 -10.15 -39.24 4.82
N ASP A 44 -10.61 -40.50 4.83
CA ASP A 44 -10.48 -41.43 3.70
C ASP A 44 -11.08 -40.88 2.40
N SER A 45 -12.07 -40.00 2.50
CA SER A 45 -12.72 -39.32 1.39
C SER A 45 -11.75 -38.44 0.58
N LEU A 46 -10.86 -37.71 1.24
CA LEU A 46 -9.82 -36.90 0.61
C LEU A 46 -8.73 -37.78 0.01
N LEU A 47 -8.30 -38.82 0.73
CA LEU A 47 -7.29 -39.76 0.23
C LEU A 47 -7.80 -40.54 -1.00
N GLU A 48 -9.10 -40.87 -1.05
CA GLU A 48 -9.74 -41.45 -2.23
C GLU A 48 -9.71 -40.47 -3.42
N LEU A 49 -9.98 -39.18 -3.18
CA LEU A 49 -9.90 -38.14 -4.20
C LEU A 49 -8.48 -37.98 -4.75
N TRP A 50 -7.47 -37.92 -3.88
CA TRP A 50 -6.05 -37.83 -4.28
C TRP A 50 -5.61 -39.03 -5.11
N ARG A 51 -6.01 -40.25 -4.70
CA ARG A 51 -5.66 -41.49 -5.40
C ARG A 51 -6.31 -41.58 -6.78
N ARG A 52 -7.57 -41.16 -6.91
CA ARG A 52 -8.35 -41.34 -8.16
C ARG A 52 -8.22 -40.16 -9.12
N LYS A 53 -8.21 -38.94 -8.61
CA LYS A 53 -8.24 -37.68 -9.38
C LYS A 53 -6.92 -36.95 -9.30
N GLY A 54 -6.37 -36.74 -8.10
CA GLY A 54 -5.03 -36.17 -7.92
C GLY A 54 -4.99 -34.79 -7.27
N LEU A 55 -3.80 -34.20 -7.28
CA LEU A 55 -3.46 -32.88 -6.77
C LEU A 55 -3.25 -31.91 -7.94
N GLY A 56 -3.59 -30.63 -7.75
CA GLY A 56 -3.58 -29.59 -8.80
C GLY A 56 -4.89 -28.79 -8.81
N PHE A 57 -5.13 -28.04 -9.89
CA PHE A 57 -6.28 -27.14 -9.97
C PHE A 57 -7.61 -27.86 -10.27
N TYR A 58 -8.66 -27.47 -9.55
CA TYR A 58 -10.05 -27.91 -9.71
C TYR A 58 -10.97 -26.72 -10.02
N GLY A 59 -11.86 -26.92 -10.98
CA GLY A 59 -12.90 -25.95 -11.36
C GLY A 59 -12.38 -24.67 -12.01
N GLU A 60 -13.31 -23.83 -12.44
CA GLU A 60 -13.01 -22.54 -13.08
C GLU A 60 -12.42 -21.52 -12.11
N MET A 61 -12.51 -21.74 -10.80
CA MET A 61 -11.89 -20.86 -9.79
C MET A 61 -10.43 -21.22 -9.50
N GLN A 62 -9.84 -22.22 -10.18
CA GLN A 62 -8.45 -22.66 -9.97
C GLN A 62 -8.08 -22.91 -8.49
N LEU A 63 -8.97 -23.55 -7.73
CA LEU A 63 -8.63 -24.03 -6.39
C LEU A 63 -7.60 -25.15 -6.50
N ALA A 64 -6.43 -25.00 -5.88
CA ALA A 64 -5.35 -25.97 -5.97
C ALA A 64 -5.38 -26.93 -4.79
N LEU A 65 -5.55 -28.24 -5.03
CA LEU A 65 -5.21 -29.25 -4.02
C LEU A 65 -3.70 -29.47 -4.03
N ILE A 66 -3.08 -29.45 -2.85
CA ILE A 66 -1.62 -29.41 -2.71
C ILE A 66 -1.08 -30.66 -2.00
N ASP A 67 0.20 -30.98 -2.27
CA ASP A 67 0.96 -31.90 -1.45
C ASP A 67 1.25 -31.23 -0.09
N PRO A 68 0.80 -31.77 1.05
CA PRO A 68 0.99 -31.10 2.33
C PRO A 68 2.45 -31.05 2.79
N ARG A 69 3.32 -31.95 2.30
CA ARG A 69 4.70 -32.12 2.80
C ARG A 69 5.53 -30.83 2.75
N PRO A 70 5.66 -30.13 1.59
CA PRO A 70 6.40 -28.87 1.53
C PRO A 70 5.67 -27.71 2.21
N TRP A 71 4.33 -27.77 2.30
CA TRP A 71 3.50 -26.72 2.89
C TRP A 71 3.40 -26.78 4.42
N GLN A 72 3.75 -27.91 5.04
CA GLN A 72 3.66 -28.07 6.49
C GLN A 72 4.54 -27.06 7.23
N ALA A 73 5.76 -26.81 6.74
CA ALA A 73 6.66 -25.82 7.32
C ALA A 73 6.10 -24.40 7.20
N VAL A 74 5.45 -24.08 6.06
CA VAL A 74 4.79 -22.79 5.84
C VAL A 74 3.66 -22.60 6.86
N LEU A 75 2.77 -23.58 6.98
CA LEU A 75 1.66 -23.53 7.95
C LEU A 75 2.16 -23.37 9.39
N ASN A 76 3.18 -24.13 9.77
CA ASN A 76 3.77 -24.07 11.11
C ASN A 76 4.41 -22.70 11.40
N ARG A 77 4.98 -22.02 10.40
CA ARG A 77 5.49 -20.66 10.59
C ARG A 77 4.38 -19.68 10.90
N TRP A 78 3.24 -19.78 10.21
CA TRP A 78 2.12 -18.86 10.38
C TRP A 78 1.37 -19.03 11.70
N ILE A 79 1.25 -20.26 12.20
CA ILE A 79 0.53 -20.57 13.43
C ILE A 79 1.51 -20.65 14.60
N VAL A 80 1.72 -19.53 15.30
CA VAL A 80 2.50 -19.47 16.55
C VAL A 80 1.59 -19.80 17.73
N SER A 81 1.08 -21.03 17.77
CA SER A 81 0.42 -21.56 18.96
C SER A 81 1.40 -22.45 19.74
N PRO A 82 1.29 -22.55 21.07
CA PRO A 82 1.93 -23.63 21.82
C PRO A 82 1.58 -24.99 21.17
N PRO A 83 2.40 -26.03 21.36
CA PRO A 83 2.09 -27.36 20.86
C PRO A 83 0.89 -27.93 21.63
N ASP A 84 -0.31 -27.48 21.29
CA ASP A 84 -1.54 -28.17 21.59
C ASP A 84 -1.62 -29.36 20.63
N ASP A 85 -2.07 -30.51 21.12
CA ASP A 85 -2.15 -31.82 20.46
C ASP A 85 -2.98 -31.87 19.15
N VAL A 86 -3.44 -30.71 18.66
CA VAL A 86 -4.24 -30.55 17.45
C VAL A 86 -3.34 -30.67 16.21
N ARG A 87 -3.52 -31.78 15.50
CA ARG A 87 -2.82 -32.03 14.23
C ARG A 87 -3.42 -31.15 13.14
N ARG A 88 -2.55 -30.42 12.42
CA ARG A 88 -2.91 -29.50 11.33
C ARG A 88 -2.24 -29.93 10.04
N VAL A 89 -2.99 -30.03 8.95
CA VAL A 89 -2.48 -30.49 7.65
C VAL A 89 -2.93 -29.52 6.54
N PRO A 90 -2.02 -28.85 5.82
CA PRO A 90 -2.39 -28.00 4.69
C PRO A 90 -2.91 -28.86 3.54
N ILE A 91 -4.06 -28.51 2.97
CA ILE A 91 -4.76 -29.35 1.97
C ILE A 91 -5.04 -28.65 0.65
N ALA A 92 -5.13 -27.32 0.64
CA ALA A 92 -5.41 -26.57 -0.58
C ALA A 92 -4.92 -25.10 -0.52
N LEU A 93 -4.82 -24.48 -1.69
CA LEU A 93 -4.56 -23.05 -1.89
C LEU A 93 -5.62 -22.45 -2.80
N THR A 94 -6.04 -21.23 -2.49
CA THR A 94 -6.80 -20.39 -3.43
C THR A 94 -5.85 -19.76 -4.47
N PRO A 95 -6.38 -19.22 -5.58
CA PRO A 95 -5.58 -18.49 -6.57
C PRO A 95 -4.83 -17.28 -6.01
N PHE A 96 -5.24 -16.75 -4.86
CA PHE A 96 -4.61 -15.58 -4.21
C PHE A 96 -3.72 -15.99 -3.03
N GLY A 97 -3.40 -17.29 -2.90
CA GLY A 97 -2.52 -17.81 -1.88
C GLY A 97 -3.10 -17.83 -0.47
N VAL A 98 -4.43 -17.87 -0.33
CA VAL A 98 -5.06 -18.24 0.94
C VAL A 98 -4.82 -19.75 1.16
N LEU A 99 -4.21 -20.10 2.28
CA LEU A 99 -3.85 -21.48 2.62
C LEU A 99 -4.97 -22.13 3.43
N LEU A 100 -5.52 -23.22 2.90
CA LEU A 100 -6.58 -24.00 3.53
C LEU A 100 -5.98 -25.24 4.19
N TYR A 101 -6.36 -25.49 5.43
CA TYR A 101 -5.81 -26.60 6.20
C TYR A 101 -6.89 -27.30 7.04
N TYR A 102 -6.71 -28.60 7.16
CA TYR A 102 -7.50 -29.48 8.01
C TYR A 102 -6.97 -29.44 9.44
N ARG A 103 -7.86 -29.45 10.44
CA ARG A 103 -7.47 -29.72 11.84
C ARG A 103 -8.20 -30.95 12.37
N LYS A 104 -7.44 -31.83 13.02
CA LYS A 104 -7.99 -32.88 13.88
C LYS A 104 -8.04 -32.35 15.31
N LEU A 105 -9.22 -31.92 15.75
CA LEU A 105 -9.41 -31.28 17.06
C LEU A 105 -9.44 -32.31 18.19
N THR A 106 -10.17 -33.41 17.97
CA THR A 106 -10.27 -34.55 18.89
C THR A 106 -10.26 -35.86 18.09
N ALA A 107 -10.44 -37.01 18.73
CA ALA A 107 -10.59 -38.28 18.01
C ALA A 107 -11.77 -38.27 17.03
N THR A 108 -12.85 -37.56 17.35
CA THR A 108 -14.08 -37.50 16.56
C THR A 108 -14.27 -36.18 15.84
N ASP A 109 -13.75 -35.09 16.38
CA ASP A 109 -14.02 -33.74 15.88
C ASP A 109 -12.88 -33.26 14.99
N GLU A 110 -13.27 -32.54 13.94
CA GLU A 110 -12.38 -31.98 12.94
C GLU A 110 -12.99 -30.72 12.34
N ASP A 111 -12.18 -29.92 11.67
CA ASP A 111 -12.64 -28.79 10.87
C ASP A 111 -11.69 -28.48 9.72
N VAL A 112 -12.13 -27.56 8.85
CA VAL A 112 -11.32 -26.94 7.80
C VAL A 112 -11.28 -25.44 8.06
N VAL A 113 -10.08 -24.88 8.01
CA VAL A 113 -9.78 -23.48 8.33
C VAL A 113 -8.95 -22.87 7.22
N PHE A 114 -9.03 -21.56 7.05
CA PHE A 114 -8.11 -20.83 6.18
C PHE A 114 -7.19 -19.90 6.97
N ILE A 115 -6.05 -19.61 6.37
CA ILE A 115 -5.26 -18.43 6.70
C ILE A 115 -5.01 -17.63 5.44
N ASP A 116 -5.35 -16.35 5.49
CA ASP A 116 -5.03 -15.39 4.45
C ASP A 116 -3.75 -14.63 4.86
N PRO A 117 -2.61 -14.89 4.20
CA PRO A 117 -1.35 -14.24 4.54
C PRO A 117 -1.33 -12.74 4.18
N VAL A 118 -2.23 -12.29 3.31
CA VAL A 118 -2.31 -10.90 2.83
C VAL A 118 -3.13 -10.06 3.80
N SER A 119 -4.37 -10.46 4.09
CA SER A 119 -5.23 -9.76 5.06
C SER A 119 -4.92 -10.08 6.51
N LYS A 120 -4.08 -11.09 6.77
CA LYS A 120 -3.72 -11.60 8.11
C LYS A 120 -4.93 -12.11 8.91
N THR A 121 -5.93 -12.63 8.21
CA THR A 121 -7.15 -13.17 8.81
C THR A 121 -7.16 -14.70 8.80
N THR A 122 -7.93 -15.27 9.72
CA THR A 122 -8.18 -16.71 9.80
C THR A 122 -9.57 -16.95 10.39
N SER A 123 -10.29 -17.94 9.88
CA SER A 123 -11.60 -18.36 10.38
C SER A 123 -11.89 -19.80 9.92
N ASP A 124 -12.74 -20.50 10.67
CA ASP A 124 -13.28 -21.79 10.30
C ASP A 124 -14.23 -21.69 9.10
N LEU A 125 -14.15 -22.68 8.20
CA LEU A 125 -14.96 -22.78 6.99
C LEU A 125 -16.05 -23.84 7.13
N ALA A 126 -15.70 -24.99 7.72
CA ALA A 126 -16.64 -26.08 7.94
C ALA A 126 -16.15 -27.01 9.07
N TRP A 127 -17.10 -27.65 9.75
CA TRP A 127 -16.86 -28.57 10.88
C TRP A 127 -16.63 -30.03 10.45
N SER A 128 -16.37 -30.26 9.16
CA SER A 128 -15.86 -31.54 8.65
C SER A 128 -15.28 -31.37 7.25
N LEU A 129 -14.35 -32.25 6.88
CA LEU A 129 -13.76 -32.21 5.55
C LEU A 129 -14.80 -32.51 4.45
N ASP A 130 -15.69 -33.46 4.70
CA ASP A 130 -16.70 -33.86 3.72
C ASP A 130 -17.72 -32.74 3.47
N ASP A 131 -18.12 -32.02 4.51
CA ASP A 131 -18.99 -30.85 4.40
C ASP A 131 -18.29 -29.70 3.66
N PHE A 132 -17.01 -29.45 3.96
CA PHE A 132 -16.20 -28.48 3.23
C PHE A 132 -16.20 -28.77 1.72
N PHE A 133 -15.87 -29.99 1.30
CA PHE A 133 -15.78 -30.32 -0.12
C PHE A 133 -17.15 -30.43 -0.81
N ASN A 134 -18.11 -31.15 -0.22
CA ASN A 134 -19.37 -31.47 -0.90
C ASN A 134 -20.46 -30.42 -0.71
N ARG A 135 -20.33 -29.48 0.23
CA ARG A 135 -21.30 -28.40 0.48
C ARG A 135 -20.65 -27.02 0.39
N PHE A 136 -19.67 -26.69 1.22
CA PHE A 136 -19.08 -25.34 1.24
C PHE A 136 -18.51 -24.95 -0.13
N LEU A 137 -17.62 -25.76 -0.70
CA LEU A 137 -17.03 -25.49 -2.02
C LEU A 137 -18.03 -25.59 -3.17
N CYS A 138 -19.15 -26.29 -2.98
CA CYS A 138 -20.21 -26.43 -3.99
C CYS A 138 -21.26 -25.32 -3.91
N ASP A 139 -21.31 -24.59 -2.80
CA ASP A 139 -22.18 -23.45 -2.62
C ASP A 139 -21.52 -22.19 -3.20
N ARG A 140 -22.27 -21.48 -4.04
CA ARG A 140 -21.74 -20.34 -4.79
C ARG A 140 -21.33 -19.21 -3.86
N GLN A 141 -22.20 -18.82 -2.93
CA GLN A 141 -21.95 -17.69 -2.04
C GLN A 141 -20.74 -17.96 -1.13
N SER A 142 -20.65 -19.17 -0.59
CA SER A 142 -19.53 -19.61 0.25
C SER A 142 -18.20 -19.66 -0.50
N LEU A 143 -18.21 -20.12 -1.76
CA LEU A 143 -17.00 -20.13 -2.57
C LEU A 143 -16.58 -18.70 -2.97
N GLU A 144 -17.54 -17.84 -3.33
CA GLU A 144 -17.28 -16.44 -3.71
C GLU A 144 -16.74 -15.60 -2.55
N SER A 145 -17.12 -15.90 -1.30
CA SER A 145 -16.52 -15.26 -0.12
C SER A 145 -15.06 -15.65 0.10
N LEU A 146 -14.63 -16.82 -0.41
CA LEU A 146 -13.25 -17.28 -0.30
C LEU A 146 -12.40 -16.87 -1.52
N ILE A 147 -13.02 -16.79 -2.70
CA ILE A 147 -12.35 -16.44 -3.96
C ILE A 147 -13.26 -15.48 -4.73
N SER A 148 -12.90 -14.19 -4.73
CA SER A 148 -13.66 -13.17 -5.48
C SER A 148 -13.63 -13.44 -6.99
N PRO A 149 -14.78 -13.69 -7.65
CA PRO A 149 -14.83 -13.95 -9.09
C PRO A 149 -14.39 -12.74 -9.92
N ALA A 150 -14.79 -11.53 -9.50
CA ALA A 150 -14.43 -10.30 -10.19
C ALA A 150 -12.91 -10.11 -10.18
N LEU A 151 -12.28 -10.30 -9.02
CA LEU A 151 -10.84 -10.17 -8.88
C LEU A 151 -10.08 -11.25 -9.66
N LEU A 152 -10.59 -12.49 -9.65
CA LEU A 152 -10.00 -13.59 -10.40
C LEU A 152 -10.09 -13.35 -11.91
N GLN A 153 -11.20 -12.77 -12.38
CA GLN A 153 -11.36 -12.41 -13.77
C GLN A 153 -10.34 -11.33 -14.18
N SER A 154 -10.21 -10.25 -13.40
CA SER A 154 -9.21 -9.20 -13.65
C SER A 154 -7.78 -9.77 -13.67
N ALA A 155 -7.44 -10.63 -12.70
CA ALA A 155 -6.14 -11.28 -12.63
C ALA A 155 -5.81 -12.12 -13.88
N ARG A 156 -6.82 -12.79 -14.44
CA ARG A 156 -6.67 -13.59 -15.66
C ARG A 156 -6.52 -12.73 -16.89
N GLU A 157 -7.25 -11.63 -16.98
CA GLU A 157 -7.14 -10.69 -18.09
C GLU A 157 -5.76 -10.03 -18.11
N GLU A 158 -5.20 -9.69 -16.95
CA GLU A 158 -3.90 -9.03 -16.83
C GLU A 158 -2.72 -10.01 -16.98
N CYS A 159 -2.78 -11.16 -16.31
CA CYS A 159 -1.62 -12.06 -16.18
C CYS A 159 -1.79 -13.42 -16.88
N GLY A 160 -2.99 -13.78 -17.36
CA GLY A 160 -3.31 -15.12 -17.85
C GLY A 160 -3.48 -16.17 -16.74
N MET A 161 -3.79 -17.42 -17.09
CA MET A 161 -4.05 -18.51 -16.13
C MET A 161 -2.81 -18.91 -15.31
N LEU A 162 -3.01 -19.29 -14.05
CA LEU A 162 -1.94 -19.83 -13.18
C LEU A 162 -1.40 -21.18 -13.66
N SER A 163 -0.09 -21.38 -13.47
CA SER A 163 0.61 -22.65 -13.55
C SER A 163 0.76 -23.27 -12.15
N SER A 164 1.15 -24.55 -12.09
CA SER A 164 1.39 -25.23 -10.81
C SER A 164 2.40 -24.46 -9.94
N GLY A 165 2.01 -24.17 -8.70
CA GLY A 165 2.84 -23.44 -7.72
C GLY A 165 2.73 -21.91 -7.81
N GLU A 166 2.02 -21.38 -8.81
CA GLU A 166 1.79 -19.94 -8.94
C GLU A 166 0.51 -19.50 -8.22
N VAL A 167 0.52 -18.26 -7.73
CA VAL A 167 -0.64 -17.52 -7.24
C VAL A 167 -0.64 -16.11 -7.81
N TYR A 168 -1.79 -15.44 -7.78
CA TYR A 168 -1.92 -14.02 -8.05
C TYR A 168 -1.66 -13.24 -6.77
N GLU A 169 -0.70 -12.32 -6.83
CA GLU A 169 -0.47 -11.34 -5.78
C GLU A 169 -0.98 -9.97 -6.24
N ILE A 170 -1.69 -9.30 -5.33
CA ILE A 170 -2.24 -7.96 -5.52
C ILE A 170 -1.44 -6.98 -4.67
N ASP A 171 -1.00 -5.89 -5.28
CA ASP A 171 -0.34 -4.80 -4.56
C ASP A 171 -1.35 -4.08 -3.66
N GLN A 172 -1.30 -4.34 -2.36
CA GLN A 172 -2.22 -3.79 -1.36
C GLN A 172 -2.16 -2.26 -1.25
N MET A 173 -0.99 -1.64 -1.50
CA MET A 173 -0.86 -0.18 -1.45
C MET A 173 -1.62 0.46 -2.62
N LEU A 174 -1.41 -0.08 -3.82
CA LEU A 174 -2.12 0.39 -5.00
C LEU A 174 -3.62 0.08 -4.92
N PHE A 175 -3.99 -1.10 -4.41
CA PHE A 175 -5.38 -1.51 -4.25
C PHE A 175 -6.15 -0.54 -3.33
N SER A 176 -5.52 -0.12 -2.23
CA SER A 176 -6.09 0.90 -1.32
C SER A 176 -6.20 2.29 -1.97
N MET A 177 -5.45 2.54 -3.04
CA MET A 177 -5.53 3.76 -3.87
C MET A 177 -6.41 3.57 -5.11
N GLN A 178 -7.25 2.52 -5.15
CA GLN A 178 -8.10 2.14 -6.28
C GLN A 178 -7.34 1.88 -7.59
N MET A 179 -6.04 1.59 -7.50
CA MET A 179 -5.19 1.15 -8.61
C MET A 179 -4.94 -0.34 -8.49
N LEU A 180 -5.31 -1.11 -9.50
CA LEU A 180 -5.10 -2.56 -9.48
C LEU A 180 -3.77 -2.90 -10.17
N ARG A 181 -2.86 -3.55 -9.43
CA ARG A 181 -1.67 -4.18 -9.98
C ARG A 181 -1.64 -5.63 -9.55
N ILE A 182 -1.66 -6.54 -10.51
CA ILE A 182 -1.65 -7.98 -10.26
C ILE A 182 -0.39 -8.58 -10.86
N ALA A 183 0.25 -9.48 -10.12
CA ALA A 183 1.38 -10.24 -10.62
C ALA A 183 1.18 -11.73 -10.35
N LYS A 184 1.73 -12.58 -11.22
CA LYS A 184 1.95 -13.98 -10.90
C LYS A 184 3.24 -14.12 -10.11
N VAL A 185 3.16 -14.82 -8.99
CA VAL A 185 4.30 -15.08 -8.12
C VAL A 185 4.31 -16.54 -7.71
N ASP A 186 5.50 -17.02 -7.31
CA ASP A 186 5.61 -18.32 -6.65
C ASP A 186 4.94 -18.26 -5.27
N ALA A 187 4.07 -19.23 -4.99
CA ALA A 187 3.28 -19.24 -3.77
C ALA A 187 4.13 -19.40 -2.51
N PHE A 188 5.21 -20.19 -2.55
CA PHE A 188 6.11 -20.35 -1.40
C PHE A 188 6.84 -19.05 -1.10
N GLU A 189 7.37 -18.39 -2.14
CA GLU A 189 8.06 -17.13 -2.01
C GLU A 189 7.15 -16.02 -1.49
N MET A 190 5.90 -15.97 -1.95
CA MET A 190 4.88 -15.06 -1.43
C MET A 190 4.64 -15.28 0.06
N HIS A 191 4.34 -16.51 0.49
CA HIS A 191 4.12 -16.82 1.91
C HIS A 191 5.38 -16.55 2.76
N ARG A 192 6.57 -16.84 2.23
CA ARG A 192 7.84 -16.57 2.91
C ARG A 192 8.01 -15.08 3.15
N ARG A 193 7.89 -14.26 2.09
CA ARG A 193 8.02 -12.80 2.17
C ARG A 193 6.97 -12.19 3.10
N LEU A 194 5.70 -12.60 2.98
CA LEU A 194 4.62 -12.09 3.84
C LEU A 194 4.82 -12.49 5.31
N ARG A 195 5.31 -13.71 5.59
CA ARG A 195 5.59 -14.14 6.96
C ARG A 195 6.79 -13.42 7.56
N ASP A 196 7.85 -13.24 6.79
CA ASP A 196 9.02 -12.42 7.18
C ASP A 196 8.59 -10.95 7.40
N ALA A 197 7.54 -10.50 6.72
CA ALA A 197 6.86 -9.23 6.98
C ALA A 197 5.87 -9.27 8.17
N VAL A 198 5.73 -10.36 8.92
CA VAL A 198 4.99 -10.36 10.20
C VAL A 198 5.96 -10.49 11.37
N ASP A 199 6.88 -11.45 11.30
CA ASP A 199 7.97 -11.60 12.26
C ASP A 199 9.28 -11.19 11.56
N PRO A 200 9.63 -9.88 11.55
CA PRO A 200 10.84 -9.45 10.90
C PRO A 200 12.04 -10.15 11.52
N PRO A 201 13.02 -10.60 10.73
CA PRO A 201 14.31 -10.99 11.28
C PRO A 201 14.85 -9.85 12.14
N ARG A 202 15.60 -10.18 13.19
CA ARG A 202 16.25 -9.19 14.05
C ARG A 202 16.96 -8.16 13.15
N PRO A 203 16.94 -6.86 13.54
CA PRO A 203 17.66 -5.84 12.78
C PRO A 203 19.07 -6.33 12.48
N THR A 204 19.41 -6.40 11.20
CA THR A 204 20.76 -6.76 10.74
C THR A 204 21.68 -5.55 10.81
N ALA A 205 21.10 -4.33 10.87
CA ALA A 205 21.79 -3.09 11.10
C ALA A 205 21.27 -2.37 12.37
N GLU A 206 22.08 -1.45 12.89
CA GLU A 206 21.71 -0.61 14.02
C GLU A 206 20.80 0.55 13.59
N LYS A 207 19.89 0.93 14.51
CA LYS A 207 19.05 2.12 14.33
C LYS A 207 19.94 3.37 14.33
N PRO A 208 19.82 4.25 13.33
CA PRO A 208 20.61 5.48 13.29
C PRO A 208 20.34 6.35 14.52
N THR A 209 21.40 6.90 15.11
CA THR A 209 21.29 7.90 16.18
C THR A 209 21.64 9.29 15.67
N THR A 210 22.55 9.37 14.71
CA THR A 210 22.98 10.61 14.05
C THR A 210 22.68 10.57 12.55
N VAL A 211 22.70 11.75 11.90
CA VAL A 211 22.60 11.83 10.44
C VAL A 211 23.69 10.96 9.81
N ALA A 212 24.94 11.02 10.30
CA ALA A 212 26.04 10.17 9.84
C ALA A 212 25.70 8.67 9.89
N ASP A 213 25.10 8.20 10.98
CA ASP A 213 24.72 6.79 11.12
C ASP A 213 23.69 6.39 10.07
N ALA A 214 22.77 7.30 9.73
CA ALA A 214 21.69 7.04 8.77
C ALA A 214 22.20 6.77 7.36
N LEU A 215 23.35 7.36 6.96
CA LEU A 215 23.92 7.17 5.63
C LEU A 215 24.43 5.73 5.40
N PRO A 216 24.27 5.20 4.17
CA PRO A 216 25.06 4.06 3.69
C PRO A 216 26.56 4.33 3.87
N VAL A 217 27.28 3.39 4.47
CA VAL A 217 28.67 3.57 4.92
C VAL A 217 29.60 3.94 3.74
N GLU A 218 29.38 3.33 2.59
CA GLU A 218 30.13 3.54 1.36
C GLU A 218 30.01 4.96 0.79
N HIS A 219 28.96 5.71 1.14
CA HIS A 219 28.71 7.06 0.64
C HIS A 219 29.06 8.17 1.64
N ARG A 220 29.29 7.85 2.92
CA ARG A 220 29.62 8.84 3.96
C ARG A 220 30.76 9.80 3.58
N PRO A 221 31.89 9.33 2.99
CA PRO A 221 32.99 10.23 2.65
C PRO A 221 32.63 11.37 1.68
N ALA A 222 31.54 11.23 0.91
CA ALA A 222 31.09 12.28 -0.01
C ALA A 222 30.46 13.49 0.71
N PHE A 223 30.06 13.30 1.97
CA PHE A 223 29.34 14.26 2.81
C PHE A 223 30.17 14.75 4.01
N ASP A 224 31.38 14.21 4.18
CA ASP A 224 32.34 14.70 5.18
C ASP A 224 32.89 16.08 4.78
N ASP A 225 33.30 16.85 5.78
CA ASP A 225 33.96 18.16 5.65
C ASP A 225 33.18 19.19 4.80
N ILE A 226 31.85 19.12 4.75
CA ILE A 226 31.02 20.11 4.07
C ILE A 226 30.88 21.35 4.99
N PRO A 227 31.38 22.53 4.59
CA PRO A 227 31.35 23.72 5.43
C PRO A 227 29.92 24.20 5.69
N GLY A 228 29.59 24.47 6.96
CA GLY A 228 28.23 24.76 7.42
C GLY A 228 27.87 26.24 7.59
N ASP A 229 28.81 27.17 7.41
CA ASP A 229 28.66 28.48 8.07
C ASP A 229 28.41 29.68 7.13
N GLN A 230 28.46 29.51 5.80
CA GLN A 230 28.26 30.64 4.87
C GLN A 230 27.39 30.29 3.66
N GLY A 231 26.33 31.10 3.45
CA GLY A 231 25.45 31.01 2.30
C GLY A 231 24.63 29.72 2.27
N LEU A 232 24.46 29.16 1.06
CA LEU A 232 23.72 27.94 0.80
C LEU A 232 24.57 26.67 0.88
N ALA A 233 25.89 26.78 0.95
CA ALA A 233 26.77 25.61 1.09
C ALA A 233 26.48 24.90 2.43
N GLY A 234 26.38 23.58 2.42
CA GLY A 234 25.98 22.82 3.60
C GLY A 234 25.31 21.49 3.25
N LEU A 235 24.87 20.79 4.30
CA LEU A 235 24.10 19.54 4.20
C LEU A 235 22.63 19.83 4.43
N TYR A 236 21.79 19.21 3.61
CA TYR A 236 20.34 19.36 3.66
C TYR A 236 19.68 17.98 3.58
N LEU A 237 18.92 17.63 4.61
CA LEU A 237 18.23 16.36 4.74
C LEU A 237 16.73 16.55 4.43
N SER A 238 16.20 15.68 3.59
CA SER A 238 14.77 15.45 3.45
C SER A 238 14.49 13.99 3.82
N SER A 239 13.39 13.74 4.52
CA SER A 239 12.99 12.40 4.96
C SER A 239 11.49 12.27 4.87
N TYR A 240 10.99 11.16 4.36
CA TYR A 240 9.56 10.86 4.28
C TYR A 240 9.36 9.36 4.50
N ILE A 241 8.76 9.02 5.64
CA ILE A 241 8.59 7.64 6.08
C ILE A 241 9.97 6.93 6.14
N ASP A 242 10.22 5.94 5.29
CA ASP A 242 11.46 5.17 5.23
C ASP A 242 12.44 5.67 4.16
N TRP A 243 12.04 6.66 3.36
CA TRP A 243 12.86 7.26 2.31
C TRP A 243 13.58 8.51 2.78
N HIS A 244 14.85 8.61 2.42
CA HIS A 244 15.71 9.71 2.83
C HIS A 244 16.54 10.23 1.67
N ARG A 245 16.79 11.54 1.71
CA ARG A 245 17.61 12.26 0.74
C ARG A 245 18.54 13.22 1.44
N LEU A 246 19.82 13.18 1.09
CA LEU A 246 20.82 14.09 1.61
C LEU A 246 21.50 14.81 0.46
N LEU A 247 21.36 16.13 0.46
CA LEU A 247 21.99 17.03 -0.49
C LEU A 247 23.15 17.76 0.19
N ALA A 248 24.34 17.62 -0.36
CA ALA A 248 25.48 18.48 -0.04
C ALA A 248 25.64 19.53 -1.15
N LEU A 249 25.65 20.80 -0.77
CA LEU A 249 26.05 21.91 -1.63
C LEU A 249 27.44 22.39 -1.21
N ARG A 250 28.41 22.37 -2.13
CA ARG A 250 29.77 22.80 -1.86
C ARG A 250 30.00 24.24 -2.36
N PRO A 251 30.81 25.06 -1.67
CA PRO A 251 31.06 26.45 -2.08
C PRO A 251 31.64 26.63 -3.49
N ASP A 252 32.23 25.57 -4.06
CA ASP A 252 32.80 25.56 -5.42
C ASP A 252 31.76 25.25 -6.51
N GLY A 253 30.47 25.23 -6.18
CA GLY A 253 29.38 25.00 -7.13
C GLY A 253 29.13 23.53 -7.46
N ARG A 254 29.71 22.59 -6.70
CA ARG A 254 29.44 21.14 -6.85
C ARG A 254 28.39 20.66 -5.85
N TYR A 255 27.59 19.69 -6.26
CA TYR A 255 26.66 19.00 -5.36
C TYR A 255 26.92 17.50 -5.28
N SER A 256 26.52 16.91 -4.15
CA SER A 256 26.34 15.47 -3.98
C SER A 256 24.91 15.24 -3.48
N LEU A 257 24.13 14.40 -4.16
CA LEU A 257 22.76 14.09 -3.78
C LEU A 257 22.61 12.58 -3.63
N LEU A 258 22.26 12.13 -2.43
CA LEU A 258 22.09 10.72 -2.09
C LEU A 258 20.62 10.45 -1.78
N PHE A 259 20.06 9.41 -2.39
CA PHE A 259 18.78 8.81 -2.07
C PHE A 259 19.04 7.45 -1.45
N TRP A 260 18.32 7.11 -0.39
CA TRP A 260 18.33 5.77 0.16
C TRP A 260 17.05 5.51 0.96
N ARG A 261 16.79 4.24 1.21
CA ARG A 261 15.72 3.80 2.10
C ARG A 261 16.32 3.13 3.32
N ILE A 262 15.85 3.48 4.52
CA ILE A 262 16.15 2.70 5.72
C ILE A 262 15.03 1.70 5.88
N HIS A 263 15.30 0.44 5.53
CA HIS A 263 14.27 -0.58 5.58
C HIS A 263 13.72 -0.71 7.00
N HIS A 264 12.42 -0.42 7.19
CA HIS A 264 11.75 -0.26 8.49
C HIS A 264 11.88 -1.44 9.48
N ARG A 265 12.40 -2.60 9.03
CA ARG A 265 12.61 -3.81 9.84
C ARG A 265 14.08 -4.12 10.06
N SER A 266 14.80 -4.42 8.98
CA SER A 266 16.23 -4.77 9.03
C SER A 266 17.13 -3.59 9.40
N LEU A 267 16.62 -2.36 9.22
CA LEU A 267 17.34 -1.09 9.34
C LEU A 267 18.49 -0.95 8.33
N GLU A 268 18.57 -1.84 7.35
CA GLU A 268 19.56 -1.76 6.28
C GLU A 268 19.29 -0.55 5.39
N ARG A 269 20.37 0.03 4.88
CA ARG A 269 20.32 1.12 3.91
C ARG A 269 20.28 0.47 2.54
N VAL A 270 19.11 0.52 1.91
CA VAL A 270 18.81 -0.16 0.65
C VAL A 270 18.36 0.85 -0.40
N GLU A 271 18.24 0.39 -1.65
CA GLU A 271 17.74 1.20 -2.78
C GLU A 271 18.52 2.52 -2.96
N VAL A 272 19.82 2.43 -2.74
CA VAL A 272 20.74 3.55 -2.73
C VAL A 272 20.96 4.07 -4.16
N ARG A 273 20.74 5.39 -4.35
CA ARG A 273 21.06 6.08 -5.61
C ARG A 273 21.84 7.34 -5.30
N PHE A 274 22.98 7.51 -5.95
CA PHE A 274 23.89 8.62 -5.69
C PHE A 274 24.14 9.43 -6.95
N TYR A 275 24.07 10.75 -6.85
CA TYR A 275 24.27 11.71 -7.92
C TYR A 275 25.29 12.75 -7.52
N THR A 276 26.09 13.19 -8.49
CA THR A 276 27.02 14.30 -8.34
C THR A 276 26.96 15.16 -9.58
N GLY A 277 27.22 16.45 -9.43
CA GLY A 277 27.21 17.39 -10.55
C GLY A 277 27.54 18.80 -10.10
N THR A 278 27.17 19.76 -10.94
CA THR A 278 27.27 21.18 -10.64
C THR A 278 25.89 21.76 -10.34
N TYR A 279 25.86 22.78 -9.50
CA TYR A 279 24.67 23.57 -9.26
C TYR A 279 24.94 25.04 -9.52
N GLU A 280 23.89 25.74 -9.92
CA GLU A 280 23.90 27.19 -10.09
C GLU A 280 22.96 27.84 -9.07
N THR A 281 23.32 29.05 -8.67
CA THR A 281 22.44 29.89 -7.84
C THR A 281 22.02 31.10 -8.66
N SER A 282 20.74 31.43 -8.58
CA SER A 282 20.17 32.60 -9.23
C SER A 282 19.19 33.29 -8.30
N ARG A 283 18.72 34.48 -8.69
CA ARG A 283 17.67 35.20 -7.98
C ARG A 283 16.46 35.33 -8.88
N SER A 284 15.27 35.08 -8.34
CA SER A 284 14.01 35.36 -9.02
C SER A 284 13.82 36.88 -9.18
N ALA A 285 12.84 37.29 -9.99
CA ALA A 285 12.46 38.70 -10.12
C ALA A 285 12.02 39.31 -8.77
N GLN A 286 11.51 38.48 -7.85
CA GLN A 286 11.10 38.85 -6.49
C GLN A 286 12.23 38.63 -5.48
N ASN A 287 13.47 38.46 -5.94
CA ASN A 287 14.68 38.31 -5.11
C ASN A 287 14.72 37.03 -4.25
N ASP A 288 13.94 36.01 -4.60
CA ASP A 288 14.08 34.67 -3.99
C ASP A 288 15.35 34.00 -4.51
N GLU A 289 16.12 33.39 -3.62
CA GLU A 289 17.35 32.69 -3.98
C GLU A 289 17.00 31.26 -4.46
N ILE A 290 17.35 30.95 -5.70
CA ILE A 290 17.03 29.70 -6.39
C ILE A 290 18.31 28.88 -6.57
N VAL A 291 18.24 27.59 -6.26
CA VAL A 291 19.28 26.59 -6.55
C VAL A 291 18.80 25.70 -7.69
N ALA A 292 19.61 25.57 -8.73
CA ALA A 292 19.35 24.65 -9.84
C ALA A 292 20.47 23.60 -9.90
N LEU A 293 20.11 22.31 -9.75
CA LEU A 293 21.03 21.17 -9.82
C LEU A 293 21.02 20.59 -11.26
N ASP A 294 22.19 20.36 -11.85
CA ASP A 294 22.31 19.57 -13.09
C ASP A 294 22.17 18.07 -12.78
N ILE A 295 20.93 17.61 -12.52
CA ILE A 295 20.64 16.19 -12.27
C ILE A 295 20.56 15.46 -13.62
N ARG A 296 21.47 14.50 -13.82
CA ARG A 296 21.48 13.65 -15.02
C ARG A 296 21.00 12.26 -14.67
N LEU A 297 19.82 11.91 -15.17
CA LEU A 297 19.23 10.59 -15.00
C LEU A 297 20.08 9.52 -15.70
N ARG A 298 20.17 8.36 -15.07
CA ARG A 298 20.87 7.16 -15.50
C ARG A 298 19.85 6.01 -15.66
N ALA A 299 20.32 4.85 -16.11
CA ALA A 299 19.46 3.68 -16.28
C ALA A 299 18.85 3.16 -14.97
N ASP A 300 19.52 3.42 -13.84
CA ASP A 300 19.08 3.07 -12.47
C ASP A 300 18.26 4.18 -11.79
N SER A 301 18.01 5.31 -12.48
CA SER A 301 17.25 6.43 -11.92
C SER A 301 15.75 6.20 -11.94
N LEU A 302 15.06 6.75 -10.95
CA LEU A 302 13.61 6.91 -10.99
C LEU A 302 13.24 8.25 -11.64
N GLY A 303 12.11 8.29 -12.35
CA GLY A 303 11.64 9.55 -12.94
C GLY A 303 11.41 10.67 -11.92
N SER A 304 11.10 10.31 -10.67
CA SER A 304 10.97 11.24 -9.54
C SER A 304 12.29 11.87 -9.10
N ASP A 305 13.44 11.24 -9.39
CA ASP A 305 14.75 11.75 -8.94
C ASP A 305 15.09 13.10 -9.60
N ALA A 306 14.50 13.40 -10.76
CA ALA A 306 14.65 14.70 -11.44
C ALA A 306 13.90 15.85 -10.75
N ARG A 307 13.01 15.58 -9.79
CA ARG A 307 12.19 16.63 -9.16
C ARG A 307 12.91 17.43 -8.07
N ASP A 308 14.16 17.08 -7.76
CA ASP A 308 15.03 17.83 -6.85
C ASP A 308 15.95 18.81 -7.59
N ASP A 309 15.73 19.02 -8.90
CA ASP A 309 16.57 19.84 -9.77
C ASP A 309 16.42 21.35 -9.52
N ARG A 310 15.28 21.81 -8.99
CA ARG A 310 15.03 23.24 -8.73
C ARG A 310 14.47 23.47 -7.34
N LEU A 311 15.20 24.24 -6.54
CA LEU A 311 14.90 24.52 -5.14
C LEU A 311 14.88 26.03 -4.84
N VAL A 312 14.02 26.46 -3.93
CA VAL A 312 13.99 27.83 -3.38
C VAL A 312 14.54 27.82 -1.97
N ALA A 313 15.50 28.70 -1.68
CA ALA A 313 16.04 28.83 -0.33
C ALA A 313 15.09 29.63 0.57
N MET A 314 14.89 29.13 1.79
CA MET A 314 14.16 29.79 2.86
C MET A 314 15.01 29.80 4.12
N ARG A 315 14.98 30.89 4.89
CA ARG A 315 15.71 30.99 6.16
C ARG A 315 14.74 31.43 7.25
N SER A 316 14.63 30.64 8.30
CA SER A 316 13.78 30.95 9.45
C SER A 316 14.33 30.33 10.71
N GLY A 317 14.21 31.02 11.84
CA GLY A 317 14.57 30.50 13.16
C GLY A 317 16.04 30.05 13.30
N GLY A 318 16.97 30.60 12.51
CA GLY A 318 18.37 30.18 12.49
C GLY A 318 18.65 28.90 11.68
N THR A 319 17.65 28.34 11.01
CA THR A 319 17.78 27.21 10.09
C THR A 319 17.55 27.65 8.65
N SER A 320 18.20 26.96 7.70
CA SER A 320 17.93 27.09 6.28
C SER A 320 17.14 25.88 5.78
N PHE A 321 16.25 26.13 4.84
CA PHE A 321 15.50 25.11 4.11
C PHE A 321 15.69 25.31 2.61
N LEU A 322 15.56 24.22 1.86
CA LEU A 322 15.47 24.23 0.40
C LEU A 322 14.12 23.62 0.03
N LEU A 323 13.23 24.43 -0.54
CA LEU A 323 11.87 24.02 -0.90
C LEU A 323 11.83 23.62 -2.36
N ARG A 324 11.24 22.47 -2.68
CA ARG A 324 11.08 22.05 -4.07
C ARG A 324 10.11 22.98 -4.80
N VAL A 325 10.53 23.51 -5.96
CA VAL A 325 9.76 24.52 -6.70
C VAL A 325 8.42 23.97 -7.18
N ASP A 326 8.38 22.72 -7.62
CA ASP A 326 7.18 22.04 -8.09
C ASP A 326 6.17 21.76 -6.96
N GLU A 327 6.64 21.70 -5.70
CA GLU A 327 5.80 21.43 -4.53
C GLU A 327 5.35 22.69 -3.78
N LEU A 328 5.71 23.91 -4.23
CA LEU A 328 5.35 25.15 -3.53
C LEU A 328 3.84 25.33 -3.36
N GLY A 329 3.03 24.85 -4.32
CA GLY A 329 1.58 24.89 -4.23
C GLY A 329 1.03 23.98 -3.13
N ASP A 330 1.62 22.80 -2.96
CA ASP A 330 1.25 21.83 -1.92
C ASP A 330 1.70 22.33 -0.54
N ILE A 331 2.92 22.85 -0.43
CA ILE A 331 3.43 23.51 0.78
C ILE A 331 2.49 24.68 1.17
N ALA A 332 2.13 25.54 0.22
CA ALA A 332 1.25 26.67 0.50
C ALA A 332 -0.15 26.23 0.99
N THR A 333 -0.64 25.12 0.45
CA THR A 333 -1.92 24.51 0.86
C THR A 333 -1.84 23.98 2.29
N ALA A 334 -0.75 23.30 2.64
CA ALA A 334 -0.53 22.81 4.00
C ALA A 334 -0.41 23.96 5.01
N ILE A 335 0.33 25.02 4.68
CA ILE A 335 0.48 26.20 5.55
C ILE A 335 -0.89 26.87 5.77
N GLY A 336 -1.63 27.13 4.70
CA GLY A 336 -2.94 27.79 4.79
C GLY A 336 -4.00 26.95 5.51
N GLY A 337 -3.94 25.63 5.39
CA GLY A 337 -4.88 24.71 6.01
C GLY A 337 -4.58 24.41 7.47
N TRP A 338 -3.33 24.03 7.76
CA TRP A 338 -2.92 23.36 8.99
C TRP A 338 -1.78 24.04 9.75
N ASP A 339 -1.24 25.15 9.23
CA ASP A 339 -0.04 25.81 9.80
C ASP A 339 1.19 24.88 9.85
N GLU A 340 1.32 24.03 8.83
CA GLU A 340 2.42 23.09 8.64
C GLU A 340 3.06 23.26 7.26
N MET A 341 4.31 22.80 7.11
CA MET A 341 5.06 22.82 5.86
C MET A 341 4.55 21.82 4.81
N GLY A 342 3.62 20.92 5.18
CA GLY A 342 3.20 19.82 4.33
C GLY A 342 4.25 18.71 4.31
N ARG A 343 4.06 17.69 3.46
CA ARG A 343 4.88 16.48 3.50
C ARG A 343 6.37 16.80 3.53
N SER A 344 7.07 16.11 4.41
CA SER A 344 8.50 16.32 4.65
C SER A 344 9.40 16.00 3.44
N GLU A 345 8.86 15.38 2.38
CA GLU A 345 9.48 15.23 1.06
C GLU A 345 9.45 16.50 0.18
N TYR A 346 8.70 17.53 0.55
CA TYR A 346 8.60 18.76 -0.23
C TYR A 346 9.74 19.73 0.01
N TYR A 347 10.51 19.52 1.08
CA TYR A 347 11.62 20.37 1.46
C TYR A 347 12.80 19.58 2.02
N PHE A 348 13.97 20.21 1.97
CA PHE A 348 15.14 19.78 2.72
C PHE A 348 15.40 20.77 3.85
N ARG A 349 15.77 20.25 5.02
CA ARG A 349 16.20 21.03 6.18
C ARG A 349 17.71 20.95 6.32
N ARG A 350 18.36 22.08 6.62
CA ARG A 350 19.79 22.08 6.91
C ARG A 350 20.10 21.25 8.14
N VAL A 351 21.16 20.44 8.07
CA VAL A 351 21.63 19.54 9.14
C VAL A 351 23.16 19.53 9.22
N THR A 352 23.70 18.93 10.28
CA THR A 352 25.10 18.45 10.33
C THR A 352 25.12 16.92 10.47
N LEU A 353 26.25 16.29 10.16
CA LEU A 353 26.40 14.84 10.28
C LEU A 353 26.25 14.34 11.72
N ASP A 354 26.69 15.12 12.70
CA ASP A 354 26.61 14.78 14.14
C ASP A 354 25.24 15.09 14.76
N GLU A 355 24.34 15.75 14.00
CA GLU A 355 22.99 16.04 14.48
C GLU A 355 22.20 14.75 14.70
N ALA A 356 21.32 14.74 15.69
CA ALA A 356 20.44 13.61 15.95
C ALA A 356 19.57 13.30 14.72
N PHE A 357 19.49 12.02 14.35
CA PHE A 357 18.61 11.57 13.27
C PHE A 357 17.18 11.42 13.80
N VAL A 358 16.42 12.50 13.68
CA VAL A 358 15.03 12.56 14.12
C VAL A 358 14.14 12.32 12.91
N GLU A 359 13.18 11.40 13.07
CA GLU A 359 12.14 11.15 12.07
C GLU A 359 11.33 12.43 11.83
N GLU A 360 11.23 12.84 10.56
CA GLU A 360 10.38 13.97 10.18
C GLU A 360 8.92 13.53 10.24
N PRO A 361 7.99 14.33 10.81
CA PRO A 361 6.57 14.02 10.76
C PRO A 361 6.10 13.88 9.31
N SER A 362 5.20 12.95 9.03
CA SER A 362 4.72 12.69 7.65
C SER A 362 4.07 13.92 7.01
N ASP A 363 3.37 14.72 7.81
CA ASP A 363 2.73 15.98 7.40
C ASP A 363 3.67 17.19 7.50
N GLY A 364 4.94 16.94 7.83
CA GLY A 364 5.99 17.93 7.98
C GLY A 364 6.01 18.64 9.33
N ARG A 365 6.89 19.63 9.41
CA ARG A 365 7.05 20.49 10.59
C ARG A 365 6.03 21.61 10.58
N SER A 366 5.83 22.25 11.74
CA SER A 366 5.11 23.52 11.82
C SER A 366 5.67 24.55 10.84
N ALA A 367 4.78 25.32 10.24
CA ALA A 367 5.12 26.36 9.29
C ALA A 367 5.98 27.45 9.96
N PRO A 368 7.03 27.94 9.29
CA PRO A 368 7.72 29.15 9.70
C PRO A 368 6.79 30.36 9.72
N PRO A 369 7.16 31.44 10.44
CA PRO A 369 6.44 32.71 10.37
C PRO A 369 6.27 33.17 8.92
N PHE A 370 5.08 33.65 8.57
CA PHE A 370 4.78 34.10 7.20
C PHE A 370 5.81 35.09 6.64
N ALA A 371 6.37 35.96 7.50
CA ALA A 371 7.40 36.92 7.13
C ALA A 371 8.70 36.28 6.61
N ASP A 372 9.02 35.05 7.03
CA ASP A 372 10.25 34.34 6.68
C ASP A 372 10.10 33.54 5.37
N LEU A 373 8.87 33.34 4.88
CA LEU A 373 8.62 32.58 3.66
C LEU A 373 9.21 33.31 2.42
N PRO A 374 9.72 32.58 1.42
CA PRO A 374 10.10 33.16 0.14
C PRO A 374 8.91 33.83 -0.55
N HIS A 375 9.13 34.85 -1.37
CA HIS A 375 8.06 35.57 -2.05
C HIS A 375 7.23 34.65 -2.96
N ALA A 376 7.88 33.74 -3.68
CA ALA A 376 7.20 32.72 -4.48
C ALA A 376 6.21 31.88 -3.66
N LEU A 377 6.53 31.56 -2.40
CA LEU A 377 5.63 30.83 -1.51
C LEU A 377 4.56 31.74 -0.89
N LYS A 378 4.93 32.95 -0.46
CA LYS A 378 3.98 33.95 0.08
C LYS A 378 2.85 34.26 -0.89
N ALA A 379 3.18 34.35 -2.19
CA ALA A 379 2.21 34.61 -3.25
C ALA A 379 1.16 33.49 -3.40
N LEU A 380 1.45 32.28 -2.90
CA LEU A 380 0.60 31.10 -3.01
C LEU A 380 -0.18 30.79 -1.72
N VAL A 381 0.23 31.35 -0.58
CA VAL A 381 -0.40 31.11 0.72
C VAL A 381 -1.58 32.06 0.90
N HIS A 382 -2.76 31.47 1.06
CA HIS A 382 -3.99 32.20 1.38
C HIS A 382 -3.99 32.57 2.87
N VAL A 383 -3.52 33.78 3.21
CA VAL A 383 -3.49 34.30 4.58
C VAL A 383 -4.90 34.33 5.18
N GLU A 384 -5.85 34.85 4.40
CA GLU A 384 -7.27 34.67 4.64
C GLU A 384 -7.74 33.40 3.92
N PRO A 385 -8.40 32.46 4.62
CA PRO A 385 -8.89 31.25 3.98
C PRO A 385 -9.88 31.57 2.85
N LEU A 386 -9.72 30.91 1.71
CA LEU A 386 -10.71 31.01 0.65
C LEU A 386 -12.03 30.44 1.15
N ARG A 387 -13.13 31.12 0.84
CA ARG A 387 -14.50 30.68 1.14
C ARG A 387 -15.26 30.57 -0.16
N THR A 388 -15.79 29.38 -0.43
CA THR A 388 -16.51 29.05 -1.65
C THR A 388 -17.85 28.40 -1.33
N THR A 389 -18.81 28.57 -2.22
CA THR A 389 -20.17 28.03 -2.10
C THR A 389 -20.39 26.92 -3.13
N ILE A 390 -21.02 25.83 -2.71
CA ILE A 390 -21.49 24.80 -3.63
C ILE A 390 -22.66 25.35 -4.45
N THR A 391 -22.49 25.43 -5.77
CA THR A 391 -23.52 25.90 -6.72
C THR A 391 -24.30 24.77 -7.36
N HIS A 392 -23.70 23.58 -7.43
CA HIS A 392 -24.32 22.38 -7.99
C HIS A 392 -23.76 21.12 -7.32
N VAL A 393 -24.62 20.11 -7.12
CA VAL A 393 -24.26 18.78 -6.63
C VAL A 393 -24.67 17.78 -7.70
N GLU A 394 -23.71 16.98 -8.19
CA GLU A 394 -23.98 15.93 -9.17
C GLU A 394 -24.73 14.75 -8.52
N ASP A 395 -25.30 13.86 -9.34
CA ASP A 395 -25.89 12.62 -8.82
C ASP A 395 -24.78 11.70 -8.29
N PRO A 396 -24.94 11.07 -7.11
CA PRO A 396 -23.96 10.12 -6.58
C PRO A 396 -23.80 8.90 -7.50
N ASN A 397 -22.55 8.49 -7.73
CA ASN A 397 -22.26 7.24 -8.44
C ASN A 397 -22.34 6.05 -7.48
N LEU A 398 -23.44 5.29 -7.55
CA LEU A 398 -23.67 4.14 -6.65
C LEU A 398 -22.67 3.00 -6.88
N ASP A 399 -22.08 2.89 -8.06
CA ASP A 399 -21.10 1.85 -8.38
C ASP A 399 -19.74 2.13 -7.72
N GLU A 400 -19.52 3.35 -7.23
CA GLU A 400 -18.30 3.79 -6.52
C GLU A 400 -18.52 3.94 -5.00
N GLU A 401 -19.71 3.59 -4.48
CA GLU A 401 -20.00 3.57 -3.05
C GLU A 401 -19.45 2.29 -2.40
N ASP A 402 -18.85 2.43 -1.21
CA ASP A 402 -18.37 1.32 -0.39
C ASP A 402 -18.94 1.43 1.02
N GLU A 403 -19.64 0.39 1.47
CA GLU A 403 -20.33 0.35 2.78
C GLU A 403 -21.23 1.58 3.09
N GLY A 404 -21.80 2.20 2.04
CA GLY A 404 -22.64 3.40 2.16
C GLY A 404 -21.86 4.72 2.32
N GLU A 405 -20.54 4.68 2.22
CA GLU A 405 -19.68 5.85 2.04
C GLU A 405 -19.40 6.08 0.56
N GLY A 406 -19.42 7.34 0.16
CA GLY A 406 -19.14 7.71 -1.23
C GLY A 406 -18.58 9.12 -1.35
N THR A 407 -18.18 9.47 -2.56
CA THR A 407 -17.78 10.83 -2.92
C THR A 407 -18.72 11.34 -4.01
N VAL A 408 -19.21 12.56 -3.86
CA VAL A 408 -20.03 13.22 -4.88
C VAL A 408 -19.35 14.47 -5.38
N MET A 409 -19.38 14.68 -6.70
CA MET A 409 -18.80 15.86 -7.32
C MET A 409 -19.72 17.06 -7.15
N CYS A 410 -19.18 18.15 -6.63
CA CYS A 410 -19.87 19.41 -6.45
C CYS A 410 -19.16 20.51 -7.27
N THR A 411 -19.92 21.40 -7.90
CA THR A 411 -19.38 22.59 -8.58
C THR A 411 -19.36 23.76 -7.61
N LEU A 412 -18.28 24.54 -7.67
CA LEU A 412 -18.03 25.68 -6.82
C LEU A 412 -18.31 27.01 -7.55
N ASP A 413 -18.53 28.07 -6.78
CA ASP A 413 -18.60 29.46 -7.28
C ASP A 413 -17.23 30.11 -7.51
N LEU A 414 -16.15 29.46 -7.03
CA LEU A 414 -14.76 29.86 -7.26
C LEU A 414 -14.06 28.88 -8.21
N GLY A 415 -13.05 29.38 -8.90
CA GLY A 415 -12.19 28.61 -9.79
C GLY A 415 -10.70 28.75 -9.51
N GLU A 416 -9.91 28.33 -10.49
CA GLU A 416 -8.45 28.45 -10.48
C GLU A 416 -7.98 29.91 -10.36
N ASP A 417 -8.67 30.84 -11.03
CA ASP A 417 -8.32 32.27 -11.04
C ASP A 417 -8.48 32.92 -9.65
N ASP A 418 -9.33 32.33 -8.81
CA ASP A 418 -9.53 32.73 -7.41
C ASP A 418 -8.51 32.10 -6.45
N GLY A 419 -7.62 31.24 -6.98
CA GLY A 419 -6.54 30.60 -6.23
C GLY A 419 -6.84 29.19 -5.71
N LEU A 420 -7.93 28.55 -6.17
CA LEU A 420 -8.12 27.12 -5.94
C LEU A 420 -7.10 26.31 -6.73
N ARG A 421 -6.67 25.16 -6.18
CA ARG A 421 -5.67 24.28 -6.78
C ARG A 421 -6.16 22.84 -6.78
N HIS A 422 -5.68 22.05 -7.73
CA HIS A 422 -5.93 20.61 -7.76
C HIS A 422 -5.46 19.96 -6.46
N ASN A 423 -6.21 18.97 -5.95
CA ASN A 423 -6.01 18.30 -4.66
C ASN A 423 -6.04 19.23 -3.42
N MET A 424 -6.43 20.49 -3.55
CA MET A 424 -6.62 21.35 -2.39
C MET A 424 -7.80 20.84 -1.54
N PRO A 425 -7.60 20.59 -0.24
CA PRO A 425 -8.68 20.16 0.63
C PRO A 425 -9.58 21.33 0.99
N LEU A 426 -10.87 21.03 1.12
CA LEU A 426 -11.91 21.97 1.51
C LEU A 426 -12.76 21.36 2.63
N TYR A 427 -13.16 22.21 3.57
CA TYR A 427 -13.88 21.83 4.77
C TYR A 427 -15.09 22.73 4.97
N SER A 428 -16.21 22.20 5.47
CA SER A 428 -17.26 23.08 5.97
C SER A 428 -16.76 23.87 7.18
N PRO A 429 -17.06 25.18 7.31
CA PRO A 429 -16.73 25.94 8.50
C PRO A 429 -17.30 25.29 9.78
N PRO A 430 -16.57 25.29 10.92
CA PRO A 430 -16.99 24.59 12.14
C PRO A 430 -18.34 25.04 12.69
N ASP A 431 -18.70 26.30 12.47
CA ASP A 431 -19.96 26.93 12.90
C ASP A 431 -21.19 26.48 12.10
N THR A 432 -21.02 25.76 10.99
CA THR A 432 -22.12 25.27 10.15
C THR A 432 -22.70 23.94 10.62
N GLY A 433 -21.97 23.15 11.42
CA GLY A 433 -22.37 21.80 11.84
C GLY A 433 -22.50 20.78 10.69
N ARG A 434 -22.02 21.10 9.48
CA ARG A 434 -22.14 20.23 8.29
C ARG A 434 -21.06 19.15 8.24
N HIS A 435 -19.88 19.42 8.80
CA HIS A 435 -18.71 18.52 8.83
C HIS A 435 -18.30 17.95 7.45
N LEU A 436 -18.50 18.72 6.38
CA LEU A 436 -18.12 18.31 5.03
C LEU A 436 -16.60 18.38 4.85
N LYS A 437 -16.07 17.42 4.11
CA LYS A 437 -14.66 17.36 3.71
C LYS A 437 -14.57 16.89 2.27
N GLY A 438 -13.78 17.59 1.46
CA GLY A 438 -13.58 17.25 0.07
C GLY A 438 -12.26 17.75 -0.50
N TRP A 439 -11.96 17.35 -1.74
CA TRP A 439 -10.75 17.75 -2.46
C TRP A 439 -11.11 18.26 -3.85
N ILE A 440 -10.47 19.34 -4.27
CA ILE A 440 -10.61 19.85 -5.64
C ILE A 440 -10.07 18.79 -6.61
N TRP A 441 -10.90 18.40 -7.57
CA TRP A 441 -10.59 17.31 -8.52
C TRP A 441 -10.60 17.77 -9.97
N LYS A 442 -11.56 18.63 -10.36
CA LYS A 442 -11.61 19.18 -11.73
C LYS A 442 -11.36 20.67 -11.68
N MET A 443 -10.29 21.10 -12.33
CA MET A 443 -9.90 22.51 -12.43
C MET A 443 -10.70 23.21 -13.53
N ALA A 444 -11.15 24.42 -13.25
CA ALA A 444 -11.69 25.35 -14.23
C ALA A 444 -11.42 26.79 -13.78
N PRO A 445 -11.25 27.76 -14.71
CA PRO A 445 -10.89 29.14 -14.35
C PRO A 445 -11.82 29.80 -13.34
N HIS A 446 -13.13 29.53 -13.41
CA HIS A 446 -14.15 30.23 -12.59
C HIS A 446 -15.12 29.28 -11.85
N ALA A 447 -14.96 27.97 -11.95
CA ALA A 447 -15.91 27.01 -11.37
C ALA A 447 -15.27 25.62 -11.20
N CYS A 448 -14.32 25.51 -10.28
CA CYS A 448 -13.70 24.23 -9.95
C CYS A 448 -14.74 23.23 -9.43
N LYS A 449 -14.43 21.93 -9.53
CA LYS A 449 -15.25 20.89 -8.91
C LYS A 449 -14.50 20.19 -7.78
N VAL A 450 -15.19 20.02 -6.67
CA VAL A 450 -14.72 19.35 -5.45
C VAL A 450 -15.42 17.99 -5.31
N GLY A 451 -14.67 16.94 -5.04
CA GLY A 451 -15.23 15.66 -4.59
C GLY A 451 -15.45 15.73 -3.08
N VAL A 452 -16.71 15.74 -2.64
CA VAL A 452 -17.06 15.82 -1.21
C VAL A 452 -17.54 14.46 -0.73
N LYS A 453 -16.98 14.00 0.40
CA LYS A 453 -17.39 12.74 1.02
C LYS A 453 -18.78 12.86 1.63
N TYR A 454 -19.55 11.78 1.55
CA TYR A 454 -20.83 11.62 2.23
C TYR A 454 -20.98 10.18 2.75
N ARG A 455 -21.93 9.99 3.68
CA ARG A 455 -22.34 8.67 4.18
C ARG A 455 -23.87 8.56 4.16
N ARG A 456 -24.37 7.36 3.88
CA ARG A 456 -25.79 7.00 3.97
C ARG A 456 -26.16 6.56 5.39
N GLY A 457 -27.36 6.94 5.81
CA GLY A 457 -28.00 6.45 7.02
C GLY A 457 -28.60 5.05 6.85
N GLU A 458 -29.14 4.51 7.94
CA GLU A 458 -29.80 3.18 7.96
C GLU A 458 -30.96 3.05 6.96
N ASN A 459 -31.57 4.18 6.60
CA ASN A 459 -32.67 4.26 5.62
C ASN A 459 -32.17 4.41 4.16
N GLY A 460 -30.86 4.36 3.92
CA GLY A 460 -30.24 4.53 2.61
C GLY A 460 -30.22 5.98 2.10
N THR A 461 -30.68 6.97 2.86
CA THR A 461 -30.59 8.39 2.49
C THR A 461 -29.25 8.98 2.92
N ILE A 462 -28.77 10.00 2.20
CA ILE A 462 -27.53 10.68 2.57
C ILE A 462 -27.83 11.62 3.74
N GLU A 463 -27.37 11.27 4.95
CA GLU A 463 -27.68 12.03 6.18
C GLU A 463 -26.78 13.28 6.34
N HIS A 464 -25.57 13.25 5.77
CA HIS A 464 -24.54 14.29 5.91
C HIS A 464 -23.82 14.62 4.59
N GLY A 465 -24.59 14.75 3.50
CA GLY A 465 -24.06 15.04 2.17
C GLY A 465 -24.03 16.53 1.85
N PRO A 466 -23.24 16.94 0.84
CA PRO A 466 -23.22 18.31 0.36
C PRO A 466 -24.57 18.71 -0.25
N ALA A 467 -24.91 19.99 -0.12
CA ALA A 467 -26.08 20.61 -0.68
C ALA A 467 -25.72 21.94 -1.35
N ILE A 468 -26.54 22.37 -2.31
CA ILE A 468 -26.42 23.69 -2.92
C ILE A 468 -26.55 24.76 -1.82
N GLY A 469 -25.61 25.71 -1.79
CA GLY A 469 -25.52 26.76 -0.78
C GLY A 469 -24.60 26.44 0.40
N ASP A 470 -24.09 25.20 0.51
CA ASP A 470 -23.08 24.89 1.52
C ASP A 470 -21.79 25.68 1.27
N ILE A 471 -21.21 26.19 2.35
CA ILE A 471 -19.95 26.91 2.33
C ILE A 471 -18.83 25.95 2.66
N LEU A 472 -17.75 26.01 1.88
CA LEU A 472 -16.50 25.33 2.15
C LEU A 472 -15.36 26.35 2.28
N THR A 473 -14.35 26.00 3.06
CA THR A 473 -13.16 26.82 3.32
C THR A 473 -11.88 25.99 3.23
N THR A 474 -10.78 26.65 2.86
CA THR A 474 -9.44 26.03 2.84
C THR A 474 -8.84 25.88 4.23
N ARG A 475 -9.39 26.53 5.25
CA ARG A 475 -8.94 26.37 6.65
C ARG A 475 -9.45 25.05 7.18
N ALA A 476 -8.55 24.22 7.68
CA ALA A 476 -8.95 23.00 8.33
C ALA A 476 -9.58 23.26 9.71
N PRO A 477 -10.52 22.41 10.15
CA PRO A 477 -11.01 22.44 11.53
C PRO A 477 -9.87 22.12 12.50
N SER A 478 -10.01 22.59 13.75
CA SER A 478 -8.99 22.41 14.80
C SER A 478 -8.76 20.96 15.25
N GLU A 479 -9.61 20.03 14.83
CA GLU A 479 -9.47 18.58 15.04
C GLU A 479 -9.21 17.89 13.69
N ARG A 480 -8.22 17.00 13.66
CA ARG A 480 -7.81 16.25 12.45
C ARG A 480 -8.74 15.10 12.10
#